data_AF-A0A951J6X9-F1
#
_entry.id   AF-A0A951J6X9-F1
#
_cell.length_a   1.000
_cell.length_b   1.000
_cell.length_c   1.000
_cell.angle_alpha   90.00
_cell.angle_beta   90.00
_cell.angle_gamma   90.00
#
_symmetry.space_group_name_H-M   'P 1'
#
loop_
_entity.id
_entity.type
_entity.pdbx_description
1 polymer ?
#
loop_
_entity_poly.entity_id
_entity_poly.type
_entity_poly.pdbx_seq_one_letter_code
_entity_poly.pdbx_strand_id
1 'polypeptide(L)'
;MRPSVRPHVLLLLALALGLGGCATTGTGSSRGSANLITMEELEPVANLSAYEAVQRLRPRWLQLRGGTDVPPVVFLDGSNMGGPDVLRSIQASTVQQILFRSGSDATTRYGTGFGGGTIEVTTR
;
A
#
# COMPACT_ATOMS: atom_id res chain seq x y z
N MET A 1 -13.09 -68.87 -20.91
CA MET A 1 -12.30 -68.42 -19.74
C MET A 1 -12.09 -66.91 -19.81
N ARG A 2 -12.70 -66.14 -18.90
CA ARG A 2 -12.53 -64.68 -18.80
C ARG A 2 -11.42 -64.40 -17.78
N PRO A 3 -10.29 -63.77 -18.15
CA PRO A 3 -9.27 -63.41 -17.18
C PRO A 3 -9.79 -62.29 -16.26
N SER A 4 -9.95 -62.62 -14.99
CA SER A 4 -10.39 -61.74 -13.91
C SER A 4 -9.28 -60.76 -13.54
N VAL A 5 -9.20 -59.64 -14.27
CA VAL A 5 -8.33 -58.52 -13.90
C VAL A 5 -8.94 -57.84 -12.66
N ARG A 6 -8.25 -57.95 -11.52
CA ARG A 6 -8.72 -57.48 -10.21
C ARG A 6 -8.94 -55.96 -10.26
N PRO A 7 -10.15 -55.46 -9.92
CA PRO A 7 -10.50 -54.04 -10.07
C PRO A 7 -9.71 -53.13 -9.13
N HIS A 8 -9.00 -53.71 -8.15
CA HIS A 8 -8.20 -52.99 -7.17
C HIS A 8 -6.79 -52.62 -7.69
N VAL A 9 -6.32 -53.26 -8.77
CA VAL A 9 -5.03 -52.92 -9.41
C VAL A 9 -5.15 -51.65 -10.27
N LEU A 10 -6.34 -51.41 -10.84
CA LEU A 10 -6.65 -50.16 -11.56
C LEU A 10 -6.97 -48.99 -10.62
N LEU A 11 -7.36 -49.25 -9.37
CA LEU A 11 -7.76 -48.20 -8.42
C LEU A 11 -6.57 -47.53 -7.70
N LEU A 12 -5.37 -48.12 -7.71
CA LEU A 12 -4.21 -47.57 -6.99
C LEU A 12 -3.27 -46.70 -7.84
N LEU A 13 -3.45 -46.65 -9.17
CA LEU A 13 -2.63 -45.79 -10.06
C LEU A 13 -3.23 -44.39 -10.29
N ALA A 14 -4.42 -44.11 -9.77
CA ALA A 14 -5.15 -42.85 -10.00
C ALA A 14 -4.95 -41.78 -8.91
N LEU A 15 -4.09 -42.01 -7.92
CA LEU A 15 -3.84 -41.06 -6.80
C LEU A 15 -2.53 -40.25 -6.95
N ALA A 16 -1.92 -40.21 -8.14
CA ALA A 16 -0.63 -39.56 -8.35
C ALA A 16 -0.67 -38.25 -9.19
N LEU A 17 -1.80 -37.84 -9.73
CA LEU A 17 -1.89 -36.63 -10.57
C LEU A 17 -3.12 -35.79 -10.23
N GLY A 18 -2.97 -34.85 -9.30
CA GLY A 18 -4.02 -33.89 -8.98
C GLY A 18 -3.59 -32.69 -8.11
N LEU A 19 -2.31 -32.57 -7.76
CA LEU A 19 -1.74 -31.38 -7.13
C LEU A 19 -1.40 -30.33 -8.21
N GLY A 20 -2.38 -29.97 -9.03
CA GLY A 20 -2.32 -28.81 -9.90
C GLY A 20 -2.54 -27.56 -9.06
N GLY A 21 -1.46 -27.06 -8.45
CA GLY A 21 -1.45 -25.83 -7.68
C GLY A 21 -1.88 -24.65 -8.53
N CYS A 22 -2.95 -23.98 -8.12
CA CYS A 22 -3.17 -22.60 -8.50
C CYS A 22 -2.38 -21.74 -7.49
N ALA A 23 -1.06 -21.68 -7.67
CA ALA A 23 -0.28 -20.60 -7.10
C ALA A 23 -0.70 -19.33 -7.86
N THR A 24 -1.67 -18.61 -7.32
CA THR A 24 -1.95 -17.24 -7.74
C THR A 24 -0.82 -16.36 -7.21
N THR A 25 0.32 -16.43 -7.88
CA THR A 25 1.47 -15.57 -7.63
C THR A 25 1.13 -14.17 -8.14
N GLY A 26 0.81 -13.27 -7.20
CA GLY A 26 1.12 -11.86 -7.31
C GLY A 26 0.27 -11.00 -8.24
N THR A 27 -0.96 -10.70 -7.83
CA THR A 27 -1.59 -9.40 -8.16
C THR A 27 -1.92 -8.65 -6.87
N GLY A 28 -0.93 -8.54 -5.98
CA GLY A 28 -1.00 -7.76 -4.75
C GLY A 28 -0.66 -6.27 -4.93
N SER A 29 -0.53 -5.78 -6.16
CA SER A 29 0.15 -4.51 -6.44
C SER A 29 -0.76 -3.29 -6.61
N SER A 30 -2.09 -3.39 -6.43
CA SER A 30 -2.98 -2.24 -6.70
C SER A 30 -3.42 -1.47 -5.45
N ARG A 31 -3.34 -2.07 -4.26
CA ARG A 31 -3.71 -1.39 -3.00
C ARG A 31 -2.51 -0.74 -2.29
N GLY A 32 -1.33 -1.36 -2.37
CA GLY A 32 -0.07 -0.80 -1.88
C GLY A 32 0.40 0.41 -2.69
N SER A 33 0.36 0.33 -4.02
CA SER A 33 0.71 1.45 -4.93
C SER A 33 -0.23 2.65 -4.83
N ALA A 34 -1.50 2.43 -4.45
CA ALA A 34 -2.46 3.52 -4.26
C ALA A 34 -2.16 4.35 -3.00
N ASN A 35 -1.43 3.77 -2.05
CA ASN A 35 -1.11 4.34 -0.73
C ASN A 35 0.40 4.59 -0.55
N LEU A 36 1.23 4.33 -1.55
CA LEU A 36 2.67 4.56 -1.54
C LEU A 36 3.06 5.34 -2.79
N ILE A 37 3.86 6.38 -2.62
CA ILE A 37 4.58 7.07 -3.68
C ILE A 37 6.05 6.67 -3.52
N THR A 38 6.58 5.97 -4.52
CA THR A 38 7.98 5.53 -4.50
C THR A 38 8.93 6.60 -5.02
N MET A 39 10.24 6.36 -4.87
CA MET A 39 11.27 7.25 -5.40
C MET A 39 11.15 7.42 -6.92
N GLU A 40 10.82 6.35 -7.65
CA GLU A 40 10.66 6.38 -9.10
C GLU A 40 9.48 7.25 -9.52
N GLU A 41 8.41 7.30 -8.72
CA GLU A 41 7.28 8.22 -8.95
C GLU A 41 7.62 9.67 -8.59
N LEU A 42 8.57 9.88 -7.66
CA LEU A 42 9.02 11.22 -7.24
C LEU A 42 10.06 11.84 -8.19
N GLU A 43 10.87 11.05 -8.89
CA GLU A 43 11.86 11.55 -9.86
C GLU A 43 11.33 12.62 -10.83
N PRO A 44 10.21 12.41 -11.55
CA PRO A 44 9.70 13.40 -12.50
C PRO A 44 9.19 14.69 -11.84
N VAL A 45 9.05 14.72 -10.51
CA VAL A 45 8.57 15.85 -9.72
C VAL A 45 9.58 16.29 -8.66
N ALA A 46 10.83 15.85 -8.76
CA ALA A 46 11.86 16.09 -7.73
C ALA A 46 12.15 17.59 -7.50
N ASN A 47 11.87 18.44 -8.50
CA ASN A 47 11.99 19.89 -8.40
C ASN A 47 10.86 20.58 -7.62
N LEU A 48 9.77 19.85 -7.32
CA LEU A 48 8.61 20.35 -6.59
C LEU A 48 8.72 20.08 -5.09
N SER A 49 7.81 20.68 -4.32
CA SER A 49 7.61 20.30 -2.91
C SER A 49 6.92 18.94 -2.79
N ALA A 50 7.10 18.27 -1.64
CA ALA A 50 6.40 17.02 -1.34
C ALA A 50 4.87 17.23 -1.38
N TYR A 51 4.38 18.41 -0.99
CA TYR A 51 2.96 18.76 -1.09
C TYR A 51 2.46 18.73 -2.54
N GLU A 52 3.19 19.39 -3.45
CA GLU A 52 2.83 19.43 -4.88
C GLU A 52 2.97 18.06 -5.54
N ALA A 53 3.98 17.28 -5.14
CA ALA A 53 4.14 15.91 -5.58
C ALA A 53 2.93 15.05 -5.18
N VAL A 54 2.50 15.10 -3.92
CA VAL A 54 1.30 14.40 -3.44
C VAL A 54 0.06 14.93 -4.15
N GLN A 55 -0.09 16.24 -4.31
CA GLN A 55 -1.24 16.83 -5.01
C GLN A 55 -1.35 16.35 -6.45
N ARG A 56 -0.22 16.20 -7.16
CA ARG A 56 -0.17 15.77 -8.56
C ARG A 56 -0.37 14.27 -8.73
N LEU A 57 0.31 13.47 -7.90
CA LEU A 57 0.32 12.01 -8.02
C LEU A 57 -0.86 11.35 -7.33
N ARG A 58 -1.30 11.90 -6.18
CA ARG A 58 -2.31 11.33 -5.29
C ARG A 58 -3.16 12.44 -4.62
N PRO A 59 -3.90 13.27 -5.38
CA PRO A 59 -4.67 14.40 -4.83
C PRO A 59 -5.67 13.99 -3.73
N ARG A 60 -6.16 12.75 -3.80
CA ARG A 60 -7.11 12.17 -2.84
C ARG A 60 -6.56 12.01 -1.41
N TRP A 61 -5.25 12.10 -1.20
CA TRP A 61 -4.63 12.00 0.14
C TRP A 61 -4.72 13.31 0.92
N LEU A 62 -4.83 14.44 0.23
CA LEU A 62 -4.99 15.77 0.82
C LEU A 62 -6.47 16.14 1.03
N GLN A 63 -7.38 15.33 0.52
CA GLN A 63 -8.82 15.55 0.66
C GLN A 63 -9.31 15.05 2.02
N LEU A 64 -10.10 15.88 2.70
CA LEU A 64 -10.88 15.48 3.88
C LEU A 64 -11.90 14.42 3.44
N ARG A 65 -11.82 13.21 4.00
CA ARG A 65 -12.79 12.14 3.71
C ARG A 65 -13.78 11.97 4.85
N GLY A 66 -15.05 11.76 4.49
CA GLY A 66 -16.03 11.13 5.39
C GLY A 66 -16.55 12.01 6.54
N GLY A 67 -16.89 13.27 6.26
CA GLY A 67 -17.63 14.12 7.21
C GLY A 67 -16.86 14.50 8.49
N THR A 68 -15.56 14.23 8.53
CA THR A 68 -14.67 14.71 9.59
C THR A 68 -13.80 15.83 9.03
N ASP A 69 -13.82 16.99 9.67
CA ASP A 69 -12.95 18.14 9.36
C ASP A 69 -11.51 17.92 9.88
N VAL A 70 -11.08 16.67 10.01
CA VAL A 70 -9.77 16.30 10.54
C VAL A 70 -8.81 16.10 9.37
N PRO A 71 -7.82 17.00 9.17
CA PRO A 71 -6.82 16.83 8.13
C PRO A 71 -5.88 15.66 8.44
N PRO A 72 -5.20 15.09 7.42
CA PRO A 72 -4.17 14.10 7.64
C PRO A 72 -2.98 14.69 8.40
N VAL A 73 -2.37 13.88 9.27
CA VAL A 73 -1.18 14.28 10.03
C VAL A 73 0.08 13.81 9.30
N VAL A 74 1.07 14.70 9.18
CA VAL A 74 2.35 14.43 8.52
C VAL A 74 3.35 13.93 9.53
N PHE A 75 4.02 12.84 9.19
CA PHE A 75 5.20 12.34 9.88
C PHE A 75 6.41 12.44 8.96
N LEU A 76 7.53 12.90 9.48
CA LEU A 76 8.83 12.91 8.80
C LEU A 76 9.78 12.01 9.57
N ASP A 77 10.21 10.91 8.95
CA ASP A 77 11.10 9.89 9.54
C ASP A 77 10.60 9.38 10.92
N GLY A 78 9.28 9.29 11.06
CA GLY A 78 8.61 8.86 12.29
C GLY A 78 8.37 9.97 13.32
N SER A 79 8.87 11.19 13.10
CA SER A 79 8.56 12.36 13.92
C SER A 79 7.26 13.01 13.46
N ASN A 80 6.35 13.32 14.40
CA ASN A 80 5.10 14.03 14.09
C ASN A 80 5.41 15.50 13.77
N MET A 81 5.05 15.94 12.57
CA MET A 81 5.28 17.31 12.10
C MET A 81 4.01 18.18 12.15
N GLY A 82 2.84 17.58 12.35
CA GLY A 82 1.55 18.28 12.37
C GLY A 82 0.79 18.16 11.05
N GLY A 83 0.26 19.28 10.53
CA GLY A 83 -0.65 19.27 9.39
C GLY A 83 0.02 19.08 8.02
N PRO A 84 -0.79 18.94 6.95
CA PRO A 84 -0.31 18.75 5.58
C PRO A 84 0.49 19.94 5.05
N ASP A 85 0.36 21.13 5.66
CA ASP A 85 1.10 22.33 5.24
C ASP A 85 2.62 22.16 5.34
N VAL A 86 3.10 21.30 6.24
CA VAL A 86 4.54 21.01 6.40
C VAL A 86 5.13 20.37 5.14
N LEU A 87 4.33 19.65 4.35
CA LEU A 87 4.82 19.05 3.11
C LEU A 87 5.33 20.09 2.10
N ARG A 88 4.95 21.37 2.25
CA ARG A 88 5.45 22.46 1.40
C ARG A 88 6.89 22.86 1.69
N SER A 89 7.40 22.62 2.90
CA SER A 89 8.79 22.91 3.26
C SER A 89 9.74 21.76 2.91
N ILE A 90 9.22 20.60 2.54
CA ILE A 90 10.00 19.41 2.19
C ILE A 90 10.13 19.34 0.67
N GLN A 91 11.35 19.22 0.17
CA GLN A 91 11.59 19.08 -1.27
C GLN A 91 11.44 17.62 -1.71
N ALA A 92 10.75 17.36 -2.82
CA ALA A 92 10.54 16.00 -3.30
C ALA A 92 11.85 15.27 -3.63
N SER A 93 12.90 16.01 -4.01
CA SER A 93 14.24 15.47 -4.26
C SER A 93 14.90 14.80 -3.04
N THR A 94 14.55 15.19 -1.81
CA THR A 94 15.13 14.62 -0.57
C THR A 94 14.33 13.43 -0.04
N VAL A 95 13.18 13.14 -0.64
CA VAL A 95 12.26 12.10 -0.20
C VAL A 95 12.59 10.78 -0.88
N GLN A 96 12.67 9.72 -0.08
CA GLN A 96 12.79 8.35 -0.56
C GLN A 96 11.42 7.77 -0.91
N GLN A 97 10.42 7.98 -0.06
CA GLN A 97 9.05 7.52 -0.28
C GLN A 97 8.05 8.32 0.55
N ILE A 98 6.79 8.31 0.12
CA ILE A 98 5.65 8.86 0.89
C ILE A 98 4.58 7.79 1.01
N LEU A 99 4.23 7.41 2.23
CA LEU A 99 3.19 6.43 2.53
C LEU A 99 1.98 7.13 3.14
N PHE A 100 0.80 6.88 2.59
CA PHE A 100 -0.47 7.28 3.19
C PHE A 100 -1.11 6.12 3.95
N ARG A 101 -1.50 6.37 5.21
CA ARG A 101 -2.38 5.49 5.95
C ARG A 101 -3.76 6.12 6.07
N SER A 102 -4.79 5.31 5.84
CA SER A 102 -6.16 5.73 6.04
C SER A 102 -6.43 6.07 7.51
N GLY A 103 -7.49 6.83 7.80
CA GLY A 103 -7.84 7.17 9.18
C GLY A 103 -8.06 5.96 10.09
N SER A 104 -8.64 4.87 9.56
CA SER A 104 -8.80 3.60 10.29
C SER A 104 -7.45 2.93 10.59
N ASP A 105 -6.54 2.90 9.62
CA ASP A 105 -5.21 2.31 9.80
C ASP A 105 -4.36 3.14 10.77
N ALA A 106 -4.42 4.47 10.62
CA ALA A 106 -3.73 5.41 11.49
C ALA A 106 -4.28 5.34 12.92
N THR A 107 -5.60 5.22 13.10
CA THR A 107 -6.21 5.08 14.43
C THR A 107 -5.78 3.78 15.11
N THR A 108 -5.65 2.69 14.34
CA THR A 108 -5.15 1.41 14.85
C THR A 108 -3.69 1.50 15.32
N ARG A 109 -2.88 2.32 14.66
CA ARG A 109 -1.44 2.43 14.92
C ARG A 109 -1.08 3.49 15.97
N TYR A 110 -1.72 4.64 15.93
CA TYR A 110 -1.38 5.83 16.71
C TYR A 110 -2.45 6.24 17.73
N GLY A 111 -3.63 5.59 17.71
CA GLY A 111 -4.75 5.89 18.60
C GLY A 111 -5.75 6.89 18.01
N THR A 112 -6.69 7.37 18.82
CA THR A 112 -7.71 8.32 18.38
C THR A 112 -7.10 9.68 18.00
N GLY A 113 -7.77 10.43 17.13
CA GLY A 113 -7.30 11.75 16.66
C GLY A 113 -6.68 11.75 15.25
N PHE A 114 -6.44 10.58 14.66
CA PHE A 114 -5.93 10.43 13.29
C PHE A 114 -7.03 10.10 12.27
N GLY A 115 -8.24 10.63 12.45
CA GLY A 115 -9.40 10.34 11.59
C GLY A 115 -9.18 10.70 10.11
N GLY A 116 -8.36 11.72 9.84
CA GLY A 116 -7.95 12.12 8.49
C GLY A 116 -6.88 11.22 7.84
N GLY A 117 -6.29 10.30 8.60
CA GLY A 117 -5.15 9.48 8.17
C GLY A 117 -3.80 10.11 8.47
N THR A 118 -2.73 9.46 8.00
CA THR A 118 -1.36 9.96 8.12
C THR A 118 -0.63 9.95 6.79
N ILE A 119 0.26 10.93 6.61
CA ILE A 119 1.20 10.99 5.50
C ILE A 119 2.60 10.82 6.10
N GLU A 120 3.18 9.65 5.92
CA GLU A 120 4.51 9.27 6.41
C GLU A 120 5.53 9.52 5.29
N VAL A 121 6.40 10.51 5.50
CA VAL A 121 7.51 10.85 4.61
C VAL A 121 8.78 10.21 5.16
N THR A 122 9.51 9.49 4.31
CA THR A 122 10.83 8.95 4.62
C THR A 122 11.86 9.65 3.74
N THR A 123 12.89 10.23 4.35
CA THR A 123 14.00 10.85 3.60
C THR A 123 15.07 9.82 3.23
N ARG A 124 15.98 10.20 2.34
CA ARG A 124 17.13 9.37 1.94
C ARG A 124 18.25 9.37 2.97
#